data_AF-A0A3Q4AP78-F1
#
_entry.id   AF-A0A3Q4AP78-F1
#
_cell.length_a   1.000
_cell.length_b   1.000
_cell.length_c   1.000
_cell.angle_alpha   90.00
_cell.angle_beta   90.00
_cell.angle_gamma   90.00
#
_symmetry.space_group_name_H-M   'P 1'
#
loop_
_entity.id
_entity.type
_entity.pdbx_description
1 polymer ?
#
loop_
_entity_poly.entity_id
_entity_poly.type
_entity_poly.pdbx_seq_one_letter_code
_entity_poly.pdbx_strand_id
1 'polypeptide(L)'
;MGGSGSTSRNVSFGRDGEEKVTVIEGVKLSQDVLRRMREPDGPDKTKPPSGTRAQCGVRTLSPLSYERQQALVQEQLARLAQRERETASTGLDELAPALIMEKEKAYKEQEKANVLAKQLERKEKELASISSFYKEQLQTLEKKVRAIFYYITASLCAELQAKVLQCYRENPQQTLHCSSLAKQYMTCVQQAKVSTHLYTLV
;
A
#
# COMPACT_ATOMS: atom_id res chain seq x y z
N MET A 1 41.73 5.87 17.02
CA MET A 1 40.81 6.52 17.99
C MET A 1 40.31 7.81 17.37
N GLY A 2 38.99 8.05 17.34
CA GLY A 2 38.41 9.26 16.77
C GLY A 2 36.96 9.03 16.34
N GLY A 3 36.04 9.13 17.29
CA GLY A 3 34.61 9.21 17.01
C GLY A 3 34.19 10.66 16.79
N SER A 4 33.34 10.90 15.80
CA SER A 4 32.33 11.95 15.84
C SER A 4 31.37 11.77 14.66
N GLY A 5 30.13 11.44 14.96
CA GLY A 5 29.05 11.27 13.99
C GLY A 5 27.72 11.43 14.70
N SER A 6 27.38 12.66 15.06
CA SER A 6 26.11 13.03 15.65
C SER A 6 24.97 12.53 14.76
N THR A 7 24.29 11.47 15.20
CA THR A 7 23.12 10.93 14.51
C THR A 7 21.94 11.84 14.79
N SER A 8 21.51 12.61 13.79
CA SER A 8 20.25 13.35 13.85
C SER A 8 19.10 12.34 13.90
N ARG A 9 18.39 12.29 15.03
CA ARG A 9 17.18 11.49 15.20
C ARG A 9 16.08 12.07 14.31
N ASN A 10 15.71 11.36 13.25
CA ASN A 10 14.54 11.71 12.46
C ASN A 10 13.27 11.32 13.23
N VAL A 11 12.39 12.31 13.44
CA VAL A 11 11.08 12.13 14.05
C VAL A 11 10.05 12.08 12.93
N SER A 12 9.46 10.91 12.70
CA SER A 12 8.39 10.72 11.73
C SER A 12 7.05 11.17 12.34
N PHE A 13 6.38 12.16 11.75
CA PHE A 13 5.06 12.58 12.21
C PHE A 13 3.96 11.82 11.44
N GLY A 14 3.11 11.11 12.19
CA GLY A 14 1.85 10.56 11.68
C GLY A 14 0.88 11.70 11.35
N ARG A 15 0.33 11.67 10.14
CA ARG A 15 -0.62 12.66 9.64
C ARG A 15 -2.01 12.35 10.20
N ASP A 16 -2.31 12.88 11.39
CA ASP A 16 -3.70 12.93 11.89
C ASP A 16 -4.49 13.99 11.11
N GLY A 17 -5.59 13.54 10.51
CA GLY A 17 -6.20 14.15 9.33
C GLY A 17 -7.04 15.42 9.50
N GLU A 18 -7.21 16.00 10.69
CA GLU A 18 -8.25 17.06 10.85
C GLU A 18 -7.90 18.25 11.76
N GLU A 19 -6.63 18.56 12.00
CA GLU A 19 -6.26 19.74 12.80
C GLU A 19 -5.31 20.67 12.04
N LYS A 20 -5.76 21.90 11.72
CA LYS A 20 -4.96 22.95 11.06
C LYS A 20 -3.86 23.45 12.00
N VAL A 21 -2.77 22.71 12.10
CA VAL A 21 -1.65 23.06 12.99
C VAL A 21 -0.35 23.17 12.20
N THR A 22 0.31 24.31 12.32
CA THR A 22 1.60 24.59 11.68
C THR A 22 2.73 24.36 12.69
N VAL A 23 3.76 23.61 12.27
CA VAL A 23 4.89 23.22 13.12
C VAL A 23 6.05 24.19 12.89
N ILE A 24 6.53 24.83 13.96
CA ILE A 24 7.73 25.68 13.96
C ILE A 24 8.72 25.04 14.94
N GLU A 25 9.96 24.77 14.48
CA GLU A 25 11.04 24.15 15.29
C GLU A 25 10.67 22.82 16.00
N GLY A 26 9.72 22.06 15.45
CA GLY A 26 9.32 20.75 15.98
C GLY A 26 8.24 20.79 17.07
N VAL A 27 7.68 21.96 17.38
CA VAL A 27 6.58 22.12 18.34
C VAL A 27 5.27 22.38 17.60
N LYS A 28 4.22 21.60 17.93
CA LYS A 28 2.87 21.72 17.36
C LYS A 28 2.16 22.92 18.03
N LEU A 29 2.02 24.04 17.31
CA LEU A 29 1.39 25.27 17.82
C LEU A 29 0.09 25.57 17.09
N SER A 30 -1.01 25.77 17.82
CA SER A 30 -2.30 26.16 17.25
C SER A 30 -2.25 27.54 16.60
N GLN A 31 -3.11 27.77 15.60
CA GLN A 31 -3.17 29.04 14.86
C GLN A 31 -3.36 30.27 15.77
N ASP A 32 -4.09 30.13 16.88
CA ASP A 32 -4.34 31.24 17.82
C ASP A 32 -3.14 31.59 18.71
N VAL A 33 -2.21 30.66 18.91
CA VAL A 33 -0.93 30.95 19.60
C VAL A 33 0.03 31.63 18.64
N LEU A 34 0.07 31.19 17.38
CA LEU A 34 0.89 31.81 16.34
C LEU A 34 0.45 33.23 16.00
N ARG A 35 -0.86 33.51 16.01
CA ARG A 35 -1.39 34.86 15.80
C ARG A 35 -0.93 35.81 16.91
N ARG A 36 -0.94 35.34 18.17
CA ARG A 36 -0.48 36.11 19.34
C ARG A 36 1.03 36.31 19.41
N MET A 37 1.83 35.37 18.88
CA MET A 37 3.28 35.59 18.78
C MET A 37 3.63 36.57 17.66
N ARG A 38 2.74 36.75 16.67
CA ARG A 38 2.96 37.66 15.53
C ARG A 38 2.53 39.10 15.82
N GLU A 39 1.64 39.31 16.78
CA GLU A 39 1.18 40.64 17.20
C GLU A 39 1.52 40.87 18.69
N PRO A 40 2.39 41.84 19.03
CA PRO A 40 2.62 42.21 20.42
C PRO A 40 1.41 43.00 20.93
N ASP A 41 0.58 42.37 21.76
CA ASP A 41 -0.61 43.01 22.31
C ASP A 41 -0.26 44.00 23.44
N GLY A 42 -1.02 45.09 23.53
CA GLY A 42 -1.10 45.95 24.71
C GLY A 42 -2.01 47.18 24.52
N PRO A 43 -2.82 47.60 25.53
CA PRO A 43 -3.33 46.86 26.69
C PRO A 43 -4.86 46.98 26.92
N ASP A 44 -5.27 46.21 27.93
CA ASP A 44 -6.60 45.94 28.50
C ASP A 44 -7.24 47.12 29.29
N LYS A 45 -8.52 46.93 29.58
CA LYS A 45 -9.57 47.80 30.16
C LYS A 45 -9.25 48.66 31.39
N THR A 46 -9.91 49.83 31.49
CA THR A 46 -10.39 50.43 32.77
C THR A 46 -11.62 51.37 32.58
N LYS A 47 -12.70 51.05 33.33
CA LYS A 47 -13.75 51.86 34.00
C LYS A 47 -14.29 53.20 33.41
N PRO A 48 -15.62 53.45 33.42
CA PRO A 48 -16.19 54.74 32.98
C PRO A 48 -16.21 55.79 34.11
N PRO A 49 -16.06 57.10 33.79
CA PRO A 49 -16.64 58.15 34.60
C PRO A 49 -17.74 58.90 33.82
N SER A 50 -18.83 59.08 34.53
CA SER A 50 -19.98 59.91 34.21
C SER A 50 -19.63 61.39 34.07
N GLY A 51 -20.15 62.00 33.00
CA GLY A 51 -20.76 63.33 33.03
C GLY A 51 -19.84 64.54 32.88
N THR A 52 -19.74 65.06 31.65
CA THR A 52 -19.96 66.50 31.45
C THR A 52 -20.63 66.75 30.10
N ARG A 53 -21.82 67.32 30.19
CA ARG A 53 -22.72 67.69 29.10
C ARG A 53 -22.06 68.78 28.25
N ALA A 54 -21.57 68.40 27.07
CA ALA A 54 -21.36 69.33 25.96
C ALA A 54 -22.40 69.04 24.88
N GLN A 55 -23.04 70.11 24.44
CA GLN A 55 -24.17 70.13 23.53
C GLN A 55 -23.89 69.49 22.18
N CYS A 56 -24.91 68.76 21.73
CA CYS A 56 -25.50 68.78 20.40
C CYS A 56 -24.56 69.00 19.20
N GLY A 57 -24.42 67.93 18.42
CA GLY A 57 -23.87 68.00 17.08
C GLY A 57 -24.05 66.68 16.36
N VAL A 58 -25.28 66.27 16.07
CA VAL A 58 -25.53 65.40 14.91
C VAL A 58 -25.01 66.17 13.70
N ARG A 59 -23.74 65.97 13.35
CA ARG A 59 -23.24 66.35 12.04
C ARG A 59 -23.75 65.29 11.10
N THR A 60 -24.94 65.54 10.55
CA THR A 60 -25.37 64.91 9.32
C THR A 60 -24.33 65.30 8.26
N LEU A 61 -23.29 64.47 8.10
CA LEU A 61 -22.48 64.51 6.90
C LEU A 61 -23.46 64.29 5.75
N SER A 62 -23.44 65.18 4.76
CA SER A 62 -24.38 65.13 3.66
C SER A 62 -24.35 63.73 3.03
N PRO A 63 -25.50 63.12 2.69
CA PRO A 63 -25.56 61.80 2.05
C PRO A 63 -24.62 61.68 0.83
N LEU A 64 -24.48 62.79 0.11
CA LEU A 64 -23.60 62.96 -1.05
C LEU A 64 -22.10 62.75 -0.74
N SER A 65 -21.65 63.04 0.48
CA SER A 65 -20.25 62.85 0.89
C SER A 65 -19.91 61.38 1.16
N TYR A 66 -20.86 60.62 1.70
CA TYR A 66 -20.71 59.17 1.93
C TYR A 66 -20.81 58.37 0.64
N GLU A 67 -21.73 58.72 -0.28
CA GLU A 67 -21.79 58.10 -1.61
C GLU A 67 -20.47 58.29 -2.36
N ARG A 68 -19.89 59.49 -2.27
CA ARG A 68 -18.58 59.77 -2.89
C ARG A 68 -17.46 58.94 -2.27
N GLN A 69 -17.46 58.73 -0.95
CA GLN A 69 -16.49 57.85 -0.29
C GLN A 69 -16.72 56.38 -0.64
N GLN A 70 -17.96 55.91 -0.71
CA GLN A 70 -18.30 54.54 -1.13
C GLN A 70 -17.86 54.26 -2.57
N ALA A 71 -18.05 55.22 -3.48
CA ALA A 71 -17.60 55.11 -4.86
C ALA A 71 -16.07 54.96 -4.95
N LEU A 72 -15.31 55.75 -4.17
CA LEU A 72 -13.86 55.65 -4.12
C LEU A 72 -13.38 54.29 -3.57
N VAL A 73 -14.04 53.79 -2.53
CA VAL A 73 -13.71 52.47 -1.95
C VAL A 73 -14.05 51.34 -2.92
N GLN A 74 -15.21 51.39 -3.58
CA GLN A 74 -15.56 50.42 -4.63
C GLN A 74 -14.57 50.44 -5.78
N GLU A 75 -14.12 51.62 -6.22
CA GLU A 75 -13.13 51.74 -7.29
C GLU A 75 -11.78 51.14 -6.87
N GLN A 76 -11.32 51.40 -5.65
CA GLN A 76 -10.07 50.79 -5.15
C GLN A 76 -10.16 49.27 -5.03
N LEU A 77 -11.29 48.73 -4.56
CA LEU A 77 -11.54 47.29 -4.53
C LEU A 77 -11.58 46.68 -5.93
N ALA A 78 -12.21 47.35 -6.89
CA ALA A 78 -12.22 46.90 -8.28
C ALA A 78 -10.81 46.89 -8.88
N ARG A 79 -9.99 47.92 -8.62
CA ARG A 79 -8.59 47.99 -9.05
C ARG A 79 -7.73 46.90 -8.40
N LEU A 80 -7.94 46.60 -7.12
CA LEU A 80 -7.25 45.52 -6.42
C LEU A 80 -7.66 44.15 -6.99
N ALA A 81 -8.95 43.89 -7.16
CA ALA A 81 -9.46 42.64 -7.73
C ALA A 81 -8.98 42.43 -9.17
N GLN A 82 -8.83 43.51 -9.95
CA GLN A 82 -8.30 43.46 -11.30
C GLN A 82 -6.80 43.12 -11.31
N ARG A 83 -6.01 43.74 -10.41
CA ARG A 83 -4.60 43.37 -10.23
C ARG A 83 -4.45 41.92 -9.79
N GLU A 84 -5.27 41.42 -8.86
CA GLU A 84 -5.25 40.02 -8.44
C GLU A 84 -5.51 39.07 -9.62
N ARG A 85 -6.51 39.37 -10.46
CA ARG A 85 -6.80 38.58 -11.67
C ARG A 85 -5.68 38.63 -12.70
N GLU A 86 -5.09 39.81 -12.93
CA GLU A 86 -3.97 39.98 -13.86
C GLU A 86 -2.71 39.25 -13.35
N THR A 87 -2.40 39.32 -12.05
CA THR A 87 -1.31 38.55 -11.44
C THR A 87 -1.57 37.04 -11.45
N ALA A 88 -2.82 36.61 -11.28
CA ALA A 88 -3.19 35.20 -11.37
C ALA A 88 -3.10 34.70 -12.82
N SER A 89 -3.53 35.50 -13.81
CA SER A 89 -3.43 35.16 -15.23
C SER A 89 -1.99 35.12 -15.71
N THR A 90 -1.19 36.13 -15.37
CA THR A 90 0.24 36.18 -15.74
C THR A 90 1.03 35.06 -15.08
N GLY A 91 0.75 34.73 -13.81
CA GLY A 91 1.36 33.57 -13.15
C GLY A 91 1.00 32.23 -13.80
N LEU A 92 -0.22 32.08 -14.35
CA LEU A 92 -0.62 30.89 -15.11
C LEU A 92 0.08 30.81 -16.47
N ASP A 93 0.22 31.94 -17.18
CA ASP A 93 0.91 32.00 -18.47
C ASP A 93 2.43 31.75 -18.33
N GLU A 94 3.06 32.20 -17.23
CA GLU A 94 4.47 31.91 -16.94
C GLU A 94 4.73 30.44 -16.59
N LEU A 95 3.78 29.76 -15.92
CA LEU A 95 3.92 28.35 -15.53
C LEU A 95 3.46 27.37 -16.62
N ALA A 96 2.65 27.80 -17.58
CA ALA A 96 2.11 26.94 -18.64
C ALA A 96 3.18 26.21 -19.48
N PRO A 97 4.29 26.84 -19.91
CA PRO A 97 5.34 26.15 -20.67
C PRO A 97 6.03 25.04 -19.87
N ALA A 98 6.28 25.27 -18.58
CA ALA A 98 6.88 24.27 -17.69
C ALA A 98 5.96 23.06 -17.52
N LEU A 99 4.66 23.30 -17.31
CA LEU A 99 3.64 22.25 -17.20
C LEU A 99 3.50 21.42 -18.48
N ILE A 100 3.60 22.05 -19.66
CA ILE A 100 3.54 21.35 -20.94
C ILE A 100 4.73 20.38 -21.10
N MET A 101 5.95 20.86 -20.83
CA MET A 101 7.15 20.02 -20.89
C MET A 101 7.11 18.87 -19.88
N GLU A 102 6.65 19.15 -18.66
CA GLU A 102 6.51 18.13 -17.62
C GLU A 102 5.48 17.07 -18.01
N LYS A 103 4.35 17.49 -18.57
CA LYS A 103 3.32 16.58 -19.10
C LYS A 103 3.85 15.71 -20.24
N GLU A 104 4.63 16.27 -21.16
CA GLU A 104 5.25 15.49 -22.25
C GLU A 104 6.27 14.48 -21.71
N LYS A 105 7.06 14.86 -20.71
CA LYS A 105 7.99 13.95 -20.03
C LYS A 105 7.23 12.81 -19.33
N ALA A 106 6.14 13.12 -18.64
CA ALA A 106 5.29 12.15 -17.99
C ALA A 106 4.67 11.17 -19.01
N TYR A 107 4.20 11.63 -20.17
CA TYR A 107 3.70 10.74 -21.22
C TYR A 107 4.77 9.82 -21.79
N LYS A 108 5.98 10.34 -22.05
CA LYS A 108 7.10 9.52 -22.54
C LYS A 108 7.50 8.45 -21.53
N GLU A 109 7.50 8.80 -20.24
CA GLU A 109 7.78 7.85 -19.17
C GLU A 109 6.66 6.81 -19.02
N GLN A 110 5.40 7.24 -19.12
CA GLN A 110 4.25 6.36 -19.11
C GLN A 110 4.24 5.39 -20.31
N GLU A 111 4.63 5.84 -21.50
CA GLU A 111 4.73 4.97 -22.67
C GLU A 111 5.82 3.91 -22.48
N LYS A 112 6.98 4.29 -21.95
CA LYS A 112 8.04 3.32 -21.59
C LYS A 112 7.56 2.32 -20.56
N ALA A 113 6.87 2.78 -19.51
CA ALA A 113 6.28 1.91 -18.49
C ALA A 113 5.26 0.94 -19.11
N ASN A 114 4.40 1.40 -20.03
CA ASN A 114 3.43 0.56 -20.73
C ASN A 114 4.09 -0.51 -21.62
N VAL A 115 5.20 -0.17 -22.28
CA VAL A 115 5.96 -1.15 -23.08
C VAL A 115 6.54 -2.24 -22.18
N LEU A 116 7.16 -1.87 -21.06
CA LEU A 116 7.70 -2.82 -20.10
C LEU A 116 6.60 -3.67 -19.46
N ALA A 117 5.45 -3.08 -19.12
CA ALA A 117 4.31 -3.81 -18.58
C ALA A 117 3.79 -4.86 -19.57
N LYS A 118 3.70 -4.53 -20.87
CA LYS A 118 3.34 -5.52 -21.91
C LYS A 118 4.37 -6.62 -22.07
N GLN A 119 5.66 -6.32 -21.91
CA GLN A 119 6.71 -7.35 -21.92
C GLN A 119 6.60 -8.28 -20.71
N LEU A 120 6.35 -7.72 -19.53
CA LEU A 120 6.13 -8.45 -18.29
C LEU A 120 4.93 -9.41 -18.45
N GLU A 121 3.81 -8.91 -18.95
CA GLU A 121 2.60 -9.72 -19.16
C GLU A 121 2.85 -10.90 -20.12
N ARG A 122 3.63 -10.69 -21.20
CA ARG A 122 4.01 -11.78 -22.11
C ARG A 122 4.86 -12.82 -21.39
N LYS A 123 5.82 -12.39 -20.57
CA LYS A 123 6.68 -13.28 -19.80
C LYS A 123 5.92 -14.03 -18.73
N GLU A 124 4.98 -13.37 -18.05
CA GLU A 124 4.08 -14.02 -17.09
C GLU A 124 3.20 -15.08 -17.75
N LYS A 125 2.65 -14.81 -18.95
CA LYS A 125 1.90 -15.80 -19.72
C LYS A 125 2.75 -16.98 -20.17
N GLU A 126 3.96 -16.73 -20.64
CA GLU A 126 4.93 -17.77 -21.01
C GLU A 126 5.26 -18.67 -19.81
N LEU A 127 5.58 -18.05 -18.67
CA LEU A 127 5.82 -18.77 -17.41
C LEU A 127 4.60 -19.53 -16.92
N ALA A 128 3.40 -18.94 -17.00
CA ALA A 128 2.16 -19.59 -16.61
C ALA A 128 1.90 -20.83 -17.47
N SER A 129 2.04 -20.73 -18.79
CA SER A 129 1.89 -21.84 -19.74
C SER A 129 2.87 -22.99 -19.46
N ILE A 130 4.15 -22.65 -19.29
CA ILE A 130 5.17 -23.65 -18.94
C ILE A 130 4.85 -24.30 -17.58
N SER A 131 4.44 -23.50 -16.59
CA SER A 131 4.10 -24.01 -15.26
C SER A 131 2.89 -24.94 -15.27
N SER A 132 1.86 -24.66 -16.09
CA SER A 132 0.69 -25.53 -16.21
C SER A 132 1.06 -26.85 -16.87
N PHE A 133 1.90 -26.82 -17.92
CA PHE A 133 2.39 -28.04 -18.56
C PHE A 133 3.11 -28.97 -17.56
N TYR A 134 4.07 -28.45 -16.77
CA TYR A 134 4.77 -29.27 -15.78
C TYR A 134 3.86 -29.78 -14.67
N LYS A 135 2.87 -28.98 -14.23
CA LYS A 135 1.88 -29.42 -13.24
C LYS A 135 1.04 -30.59 -13.76
N GLU A 136 0.60 -30.54 -15.02
CA GLU A 136 -0.15 -31.65 -15.64
C GLU A 136 0.70 -32.93 -15.78
N GLN A 137 1.98 -32.79 -16.14
CA GLN A 137 2.90 -33.92 -16.20
C GLN A 137 3.08 -34.57 -14.82
N LEU A 138 3.27 -33.75 -13.77
CA LEU A 138 3.39 -34.24 -12.40
C LEU A 138 2.11 -34.93 -11.93
N GLN A 139 0.94 -34.33 -12.15
CA GLN A 139 -0.34 -34.95 -11.81
C GLN A 139 -0.55 -36.29 -12.54
N THR A 140 -0.12 -36.38 -13.80
CA THR A 140 -0.19 -37.62 -14.57
C THR A 140 0.73 -38.68 -13.97
N LEU A 141 1.96 -38.31 -13.59
CA LEU A 141 2.89 -39.21 -12.94
C LEU A 141 2.37 -39.67 -11.57
N GLU A 142 1.83 -38.76 -10.76
CA GLU A 142 1.21 -39.07 -9.47
C GLU A 142 0.05 -40.07 -9.61
N LYS A 143 -0.82 -39.88 -10.62
CA LYS A 143 -1.90 -40.82 -10.93
C LYS A 143 -1.36 -42.20 -11.30
N LYS A 144 -0.33 -42.27 -12.16
CA LYS A 144 0.31 -43.53 -12.55
C LYS A 144 0.96 -44.23 -11.36
N VAL A 145 1.70 -43.51 -10.52
CA VAL A 145 2.32 -44.06 -9.29
C VAL A 145 1.25 -44.57 -8.33
N ARG A 146 0.15 -43.83 -8.13
CA ARG A 146 -0.97 -44.27 -7.29
C ARG A 146 -1.63 -45.53 -7.83
N ALA A 147 -1.85 -45.61 -9.14
CA ALA A 147 -2.40 -46.80 -9.78
C ALA A 147 -1.49 -48.02 -9.64
N ILE A 148 -0.17 -47.84 -9.84
CA ILE A 148 0.82 -48.91 -9.64
C ILE A 148 0.81 -49.37 -8.18
N PHE A 149 0.80 -48.45 -7.21
CA PHE A 149 0.73 -48.81 -5.80
C PHE A 149 -0.54 -49.61 -5.46
N TYR A 150 -1.69 -49.18 -5.98
CA TYR A 150 -2.96 -49.90 -5.82
C TYR A 150 -2.88 -51.29 -6.43
N TYR A 151 -2.37 -51.44 -7.66
CA TYR A 151 -2.20 -52.75 -8.32
C TYR A 151 -1.28 -53.68 -7.51
N ILE A 152 -0.12 -53.19 -7.07
CA ILE A 152 0.84 -54.00 -6.31
C ILE A 152 0.23 -54.49 -4.98
N THR A 153 -0.45 -53.61 -4.25
CA THR A 153 -1.02 -53.93 -2.93
C THR A 153 -2.33 -54.73 -3.04
N ALA A 154 -3.21 -54.36 -3.96
CA ALA A 154 -4.55 -54.94 -4.07
C ALA A 154 -4.64 -56.20 -4.94
N SER A 155 -3.70 -56.46 -5.87
CA SER A 155 -3.79 -57.64 -6.75
C SER A 155 -2.56 -58.56 -6.72
N LEU A 156 -1.33 -58.03 -6.66
CA LEU A 156 -0.12 -58.86 -6.71
C LEU A 156 0.27 -59.43 -5.34
N CYS A 157 0.32 -58.57 -4.32
CA CYS A 157 0.75 -58.95 -2.98
C CYS A 157 -0.40 -59.05 -1.98
N ALA A 158 -1.65 -59.10 -2.46
CA ALA A 158 -2.87 -59.03 -1.65
C ALA A 158 -2.94 -60.14 -0.58
N GLU A 159 -2.60 -61.37 -0.94
CA GLU A 159 -2.62 -62.51 0.00
C GLU A 159 -1.57 -62.36 1.12
N LEU A 160 -0.34 -61.95 0.76
CA LEU A 160 0.71 -61.70 1.74
C LEU A 160 0.34 -60.52 2.65
N GLN A 161 -0.26 -59.46 2.09
CA GLN A 161 -0.75 -58.32 2.86
C GLN A 161 -1.82 -58.75 3.87
N ALA A 162 -2.80 -59.57 3.44
CA ALA A 162 -3.84 -60.09 4.31
C ALA A 162 -3.26 -60.92 5.47
N LYS A 163 -2.30 -61.82 5.18
CA LYS A 163 -1.61 -62.63 6.19
C LYS A 163 -0.82 -61.76 7.18
N VAL A 164 -0.09 -60.74 6.70
CA VAL A 164 0.64 -59.79 7.57
C VAL A 164 -0.32 -59.05 8.50
N LEU A 165 -1.42 -58.50 7.96
CA LEU A 165 -2.42 -57.79 8.74
C LEU A 165 -3.09 -58.69 9.76
N GLN A 166 -3.38 -59.94 9.40
CA GLN A 166 -3.93 -60.93 10.31
C GLN A 166 -2.97 -61.25 11.45
N CYS A 167 -1.69 -61.51 11.16
CA CYS A 167 -0.69 -61.80 12.18
C CYS A 167 -0.57 -60.68 13.23
N TYR A 168 -0.55 -59.41 12.79
CA TYR A 168 -0.49 -58.27 13.71
C TYR A 168 -1.76 -58.07 14.53
N ARG A 169 -2.94 -58.43 13.99
CA ARG A 169 -4.19 -58.43 14.77
C ARG A 169 -4.19 -59.49 15.86
N GLU A 170 -3.63 -60.66 15.56
CA GLU A 170 -3.56 -61.79 16.50
C GLU A 170 -2.44 -61.63 17.54
N ASN A 171 -1.38 -60.87 17.23
CA ASN A 171 -0.19 -60.72 18.08
C ASN A 171 0.13 -59.25 18.43
N PRO A 172 -0.77 -58.50 19.09
CA PRO A 172 -0.58 -57.07 19.35
C PRO A 172 0.60 -56.75 20.28
N GLN A 173 0.92 -57.67 21.21
CA GLN A 173 2.01 -57.52 22.18
C GLN A 173 3.32 -58.21 21.73
N GLN A 174 3.30 -58.96 20.62
CA GLN A 174 4.43 -59.77 20.16
C GLN A 174 4.67 -59.59 18.65
N THR A 175 4.66 -58.34 18.21
CA THR A 175 4.77 -57.92 16.79
C THR A 175 5.98 -58.49 16.05
N LEU A 176 7.08 -58.77 16.76
CA LEU A 176 8.29 -59.36 16.18
C LEU A 176 8.07 -60.78 15.61
N HIS A 177 7.06 -61.53 16.08
CA HIS A 177 6.73 -62.85 15.54
C HIS A 177 6.22 -62.76 14.09
N CYS A 178 5.65 -61.62 13.70
CA CYS A 178 5.18 -61.37 12.33
C CYS A 178 6.31 -60.91 11.38
N SER A 179 7.55 -60.80 11.86
CA SER A 179 8.67 -60.22 11.10
C SER A 179 9.03 -61.01 9.84
N SER A 180 8.96 -62.35 9.87
CA SER A 180 9.21 -63.20 8.70
C SER A 180 8.19 -62.96 7.60
N LEU A 181 6.92 -62.86 7.98
CA LEU A 181 5.79 -62.60 7.08
C LEU A 181 5.84 -61.17 6.51
N ALA A 182 6.18 -60.18 7.35
CA ALA A 182 6.41 -58.82 6.92
C ALA A 182 7.56 -58.71 5.91
N LYS A 183 8.66 -59.45 6.12
CA LYS A 183 9.77 -59.52 5.16
C LYS A 183 9.33 -60.11 3.82
N GLN A 184 8.54 -61.18 3.82
CA GLN A 184 8.01 -61.77 2.57
C GLN A 184 7.11 -60.80 1.81
N TYR A 185 6.22 -60.09 2.51
CA TYR A 185 5.38 -59.05 1.90
C TYR A 185 6.23 -57.92 1.30
N MET A 186 7.23 -57.42 2.04
CA MET A 186 8.11 -56.38 1.54
C MET A 186 8.91 -56.82 0.30
N THR A 187 9.40 -58.07 0.28
CA THR A 187 10.07 -58.64 -0.90
C THR A 187 9.13 -58.69 -2.10
N CYS A 188 7.88 -59.13 -1.92
CA CYS A 188 6.86 -59.13 -2.98
C CYS A 188 6.66 -57.71 -3.55
N VAL A 189 6.48 -56.71 -2.67
CA VAL A 189 6.27 -55.31 -3.08
C VAL A 189 7.48 -54.77 -3.84
N GLN A 190 8.70 -55.05 -3.40
CA GLN A 190 9.91 -54.57 -4.07
C GLN A 190 10.11 -55.23 -5.44
N GLN A 191 9.90 -56.53 -5.54
CA GLN A 191 9.97 -57.24 -6.83
C GLN A 191 8.90 -56.72 -7.80
N ALA A 192 7.67 -56.56 -7.32
CA ALA A 192 6.57 -56.05 -8.13
C ALA A 192 6.83 -54.60 -8.61
N LYS A 193 7.47 -53.75 -7.78
CA LYS A 193 7.91 -52.41 -8.19
C LYS A 193 8.94 -52.47 -9.32
N VAL A 194 9.95 -53.33 -9.22
CA VAL A 194 10.99 -53.46 -10.26
C VAL A 194 10.39 -53.98 -11.55
N SER A 195 9.56 -55.03 -11.49
CA SER A 195 8.88 -55.59 -12.67
C SER A 195 7.95 -54.57 -13.33
N THR A 196 7.10 -53.86 -12.57
CA THR A 196 6.20 -52.86 -13.14
C THR A 196 6.93 -51.65 -13.73
N HIS A 197 8.04 -51.22 -13.12
CA HIS A 197 8.85 -50.11 -13.64
C HIS A 197 9.55 -50.48 -14.97
N LEU A 198 9.96 -51.74 -15.15
CA LEU A 198 10.50 -52.26 -16.42
C LEU A 198 9.44 -52.26 -17.52
N TYR A 199 8.19 -52.63 -17.23
CA TYR A 199 7.09 -52.61 -18.21
C TYR A 199 6.60 -51.21 -18.58
N THR A 200 6.91 -50.17 -17.80
CA THR A 200 6.57 -48.78 -18.12
C THR A 200 7.64 -48.03 -18.92
N LEU A 201 8.85 -48.59 -19.05
CA LEU A 201 9.98 -48.02 -19.80
C LEU A 201 10.16 -48.63 -21.20
N VAL A 202 9.43 -49.70 -21.53
CA VAL A 202 9.35 -50.35 -22.85
C VAL A 202 8.04 -49.95 -23.53
#